data_AF-A0A3L8R4N5-F1
#
_entry.id   AF-A0A3L8R4N5-F1
#
_cell.length_a   1.000
_cell.length_b   1.000
_cell.length_c   1.000
_cell.angle_alpha   90.00
_cell.angle_beta   90.00
_cell.angle_gamma   90.00
#
_symmetry.space_group_name_H-M   'P 1'
#
loop_
_entity.id
_entity.type
_entity.pdbx_description
1 polymer ?
#
loop_
_entity_poly.entity_id
_entity_poly.type
_entity_poly.pdbx_seq_one_letter_code
_entity_poly.pdbx_strand_id
1 'polypeptide(L)' 'MLCSRIRTAVSARLDGEGLPPGVTAGRLAAHLDACAACRQWEARARHLTEHVARLREADTTPTQGGEAPRRPRRTF' A
#
# COMPACT_ATOMS: atom_id res chain seq x y z
N MET A 1 -12.40 22.34 0.08
CA MET A 1 -11.95 21.39 -0.97
C MET A 1 -12.76 20.10 -0.85
N LEU A 2 -12.99 19.40 -1.97
CA LEU A 2 -13.73 18.14 -1.99
C LEU A 2 -12.89 17.00 -1.38
N CYS A 3 -13.46 16.23 -0.45
CA CYS A 3 -12.78 15.10 0.20
C CYS A 3 -12.24 14.09 -0.82
N SER A 4 -12.95 13.86 -1.93
CA SER A 4 -12.49 12.97 -3.01
C SER A 4 -11.14 13.39 -3.58
N ARG A 5 -10.96 14.69 -3.90
CA ARG A 5 -9.67 15.22 -4.41
C ARG A 5 -8.55 15.06 -3.39
N ILE A 6 -8.85 15.22 -2.11
CA ILE A 6 -7.87 15.04 -1.04
C ILE A 6 -7.46 13.58 -0.90
N ARG A 7 -8.41 12.64 -0.98
CA ARG A 7 -8.10 11.20 -0.96
C ARG A 7 -7.25 10.79 -2.17
N THR A 8 -7.52 11.33 -3.36
CA THR A 8 -6.66 11.15 -4.53
C THR A 8 -5.25 11.66 -4.27
N ALA A 9 -5.11 12.87 -3.72
CA ALA A 9 -3.81 13.45 -3.41
C ALA A 9 -3.01 12.64 -2.36
N VAL A 10 -3.69 12.09 -1.35
CA VAL A 10 -3.06 11.21 -0.36
C VAL A 10 -2.63 9.89 -1.00
N SER A 11 -3.47 9.27 -1.87
CA SER A 11 -3.09 8.05 -2.59
C SER A 11 -1.83 8.28 -3.42
N ALA A 12 -1.82 9.33 -4.25
CA ALA A 12 -0.67 9.70 -5.06
C ALA A 12 0.61 9.81 -4.20
N ARG A 13 0.53 10.45 -3.04
CA ARG A 13 1.67 10.55 -2.11
C ARG A 13 2.13 9.19 -1.57
N LEU A 14 1.21 8.29 -1.23
CA LEU A 14 1.54 6.94 -0.76
C LEU A 14 2.18 6.08 -1.86
N ASP A 15 1.77 6.31 -3.11
CA ASP A 15 2.29 5.62 -4.29
C ASP A 15 3.60 6.27 -4.81
N GLY A 16 4.08 7.35 -4.18
CA GLY A 16 5.30 8.06 -4.57
C GLY A 16 5.11 9.02 -5.77
N GLU A 17 3.86 9.28 -6.15
CA GLU A 17 3.49 10.17 -7.24
C GLU A 17 3.36 11.64 -6.80
N GLY A 18 3.34 12.53 -7.79
CA GLY A 18 3.12 13.96 -7.58
C GLY A 18 1.68 14.30 -7.20
N LEU A 19 1.50 15.44 -6.53
CA LEU A 19 0.15 15.93 -6.18
C LEU A 19 -0.66 16.28 -7.44
N PRO A 20 -1.98 15.98 -7.45
CA PRO A 20 -2.83 16.31 -8.58
C PRO A 20 -2.91 17.83 -8.79
N PRO A 21 -3.13 18.30 -10.04
CA PRO A 21 -3.23 19.72 -10.35
C PRO A 21 -4.23 20.46 -9.45
N GLY A 22 -3.81 21.62 -8.93
CA GLY A 22 -4.62 22.46 -8.06
C GLY A 22 -4.66 22.03 -6.59
N VAL A 23 -4.07 20.89 -6.22
CA VAL A 23 -3.81 20.50 -4.83
C VAL A 23 -2.36 20.78 -4.48
N THR A 24 -2.14 21.68 -3.52
CA THR A 24 -0.81 21.97 -2.97
C THR A 24 -0.61 21.21 -1.66
N ALA A 25 0.65 21.01 -1.25
CA ALA A 25 0.97 20.40 0.04
C ALA A 25 0.29 21.13 1.21
N GLY A 26 0.28 22.47 1.19
CA GLY A 26 -0.39 23.27 2.21
C GLY A 26 -1.91 23.08 2.24
N ARG A 27 -2.56 23.00 1.07
CA ARG A 27 -4.02 22.73 0.99
C ARG A 27 -4.36 21.33 1.46
N LEU A 28 -3.52 20.35 1.14
CA LEU A 28 -3.65 18.98 1.62
C LEU A 28 -3.55 18.93 3.14
N ALA A 29 -2.49 19.51 3.71
CA ALA A 29 -2.28 19.56 5.15
C ALA A 29 -3.44 20.26 5.89
N ALA A 30 -3.86 21.43 5.41
CA ALA A 30 -4.98 22.18 6.00
C ALA A 30 -6.30 21.38 5.98
N HIS A 31 -6.56 20.60 4.92
CA HIS A 31 -7.75 19.76 4.89
C HIS A 31 -7.64 18.57 5.84
N LEU A 32 -6.47 17.93 5.94
CA LEU A 32 -6.27 16.83 6.88
C LEU A 32 -6.40 17.34 8.33
N ASP A 33 -5.99 18.56 8.63
CA ASP A 33 -6.18 19.17 9.94
C ASP A 33 -7.67 19.43 10.26
N ALA A 34 -8.44 19.90 9.28
CA ALA A 34 -9.86 20.22 9.47
C ALA A 34 -10.82 19.02 9.36
N CYS A 35 -10.44 17.93 8.68
CA CYS A 35 -11.36 16.83 8.34
C CYS A 35 -10.98 15.50 8.98
N ALA A 36 -11.67 15.14 10.07
CA ALA A 36 -11.44 13.88 10.79
C ALA A 36 -11.65 12.63 9.90
N ALA A 37 -12.65 12.65 9.01
CA ALA A 37 -12.91 11.54 8.10
C ALA A 37 -11.74 11.29 7.13
N CYS A 38 -11.09 12.36 6.65
CA CYS A 38 -9.92 12.24 5.77
C CYS A 38 -8.67 11.80 6.53
N ARG A 39 -8.48 12.21 7.80
CA ARG A 39 -7.40 11.67 8.66
C ARG A 39 -7.56 10.17 8.89
N GLN A 40 -8.77 9.73 9.27
CA GLN A 40 -9.03 8.31 9.50
C GLN A 40 -8.87 7.50 8.21
N TRP A 41 -9.22 8.08 7.07
CA TRP A 41 -9.00 7.45 5.78
C TRP A 41 -7.50 7.35 5.45
N GLU A 42 -6.72 8.42 5.64
CA GLU A 42 -5.26 8.40 5.43
C GLU A 42 -4.57 7.34 6.28
N ALA A 43 -4.92 7.25 7.57
CA ALA A 43 -4.35 6.24 8.47
C ALA A 43 -4.61 4.81 7.97
N ARG A 44 -5.84 4.53 7.51
CA ARG A 44 -6.20 3.23 6.92
C ARG A 44 -5.49 2.95 5.61
N ALA A 45 -5.39 3.96 4.74
CA ALA A 45 -4.69 3.84 3.46
C ALA A 45 -3.21 3.52 3.68
N ARG A 46 -2.54 4.23 4.60
CA ARG A 46 -1.14 3.95 4.97
C ARG A 46 -0.96 2.53 5.49
N HIS A 47 -1.81 2.10 6.43
CA HIS A 47 -1.73 0.74 6.98
C HIS A 47 -1.92 -0.33 5.89
N LEU A 48 -2.82 -0.10 4.92
CA LEU A 48 -3.01 -0.98 3.78
C LEU A 48 -1.77 -1.02 2.87
N THR A 49 -1.20 0.13 2.52
CA THR A 49 0.01 0.22 1.70
C THR A 49 1.18 -0.53 2.34
N GLU A 50 1.39 -0.35 3.63
CA GLU A 50 2.43 -1.07 4.39
C GLU A 50 2.15 -2.58 4.44
N HIS A 51 0.90 -2.99 4.61
CA HIS A 51 0.53 -4.41 4.60
C HIS A 51 0.80 -5.06 3.24
N VAL A 52 0.41 -4.40 2.14
CA VAL A 52 0.66 -4.88 0.77
C VAL A 52 2.16 -4.94 0.47
N ALA A 53 2.95 -3.95 0.91
CA ALA A 53 4.40 -3.96 0.75
C ALA A 53 5.03 -5.19 1.41
N ARG A 54 4.64 -5.51 2.65
CA ARG A 54 5.12 -6.70 3.36
C ARG A 54 4.76 -8.01 2.67
N LEU A 55 3.54 -8.11 2.10
CA LEU A 55 3.14 -9.29 1.34
C LEU A 55 4.02 -9.49 0.10
N ARG A 56 4.31 -8.40 -0.63
CA ARG A 56 5.21 -8.45 -1.80
C ARG A 56 6.62 -8.92 -1.42
N GLU A 57 7.16 -8.45 -0.29
CA GLU A 57 8.47 -8.89 0.22
C GLU A 57 8.47 -10.39 0.55
N ALA A 58 7.41 -10.89 1.19
CA ALA A 58 7.25 -12.31 1.52
C ALA A 58 7.19 -13.19 0.27
N ASP A 59 6.45 -12.77 -0.77
CA ASP A 59 6.36 -13.48 -2.05
C ASP A 59 7.70 -13.52 -2.81
N THR A 60 8.54 -12.49 -2.63
CA THR A 60 9.87 -12.42 -3.27
C THR A 60 10.96 -13.18 -2.52
N THR A 61 10.71 -13.63 -1.29
CA THR A 61 11.66 -14.45 -0.54
C THR A 61 11.65 -15.86 -1.15
N PRO A 62 12.74 -16.35 -1.77
CA PRO A 62 12.77 -17.70 -2.32
C PRO A 62 12.50 -18.67 -1.18
N THR A 63 11.42 -19.44 -1.28
CA THR A 63 11.21 -20.58 -0.38
C THR A 63 12.43 -21.49 -0.60
N GLN A 64 13.31 -21.59 0.41
CA GLN A 64 14.41 -22.55 0.34
C GLN A 64 13.75 -23.93 0.31
N GLY A 65 13.71 -24.53 -0.88
CA GLY A 65 13.02 -25.77 -1.14
C GLY A 65 13.48 -26.86 -0.20
N GLY A 66 12.60 -27.25 0.73
CA GLY A 66 12.75 -28.50 1.45
C GLY A 66 12.74 -29.65 0.44
N GLU A 67 13.82 -30.42 0.40
CA GLU A 67 13.97 -31.61 -0.42
C GLU A 67 12.74 -32.52 -0.30
N ALA A 68 12.00 -32.68 -1.39
CA ALA A 68 10.91 -33.64 -1.47
C ALA A 68 11.50 -35.06 -1.38
N PRO A 69 11.03 -35.93 -0.49
CA PRO A 69 11.56 -37.29 -0.39
C PRO A 69 11.31 -38.05 -1.69
N ARG A 70 12.40 -38.48 -2.34
CA ARG A 70 12.39 -39.32 -3.55
C ARG A 70 11.58 -40.60 -3.29
N ARG A 71 10.41 -40.70 -3.91
CA ARG A 71 9.64 -41.96 -3.96
C ARG A 71 10.40 -42.98 -4.82
N PRO A 72 10.59 -44.23 -4.37
CA PRO A 72 11.23 -45.25 -5.19
C PRO A 72 10.34 -45.63 -6.38
N ARG A 73 10.96 -45.77 -7.55
CA ARG A 73 10.30 -46.26 -8.78
C ARG A 73 9.90 -47.72 -8.57
N ARG A 74 8.60 -48.01 -8.71
CA ARG A 74 8.12 -49.39 -8.83
C ARG A 74 8.43 -49.88 -10.23
N THR A 75 9.31 -50.86 -10.34
CA THR A 75 9.46 -51.70 -11.54
C THR A 75 8.23 -52.60 -11.67
N PHE A 76 7.71 -52.71 -12.90
CA PHE A 76 6.65 -53.64 -13.28
C PHE A 76 7.16 -55.09 -13.33
#